data_AF-A0AAW2R6A1-F1
#
_entry.id   AF-A0AAW2R6A1-F1
#
_cell.length_a   1.000
_cell.length_b   1.000
_cell.length_c   1.000
_cell.angle_alpha   90.00
_cell.angle_beta   90.00
_cell.angle_gamma   90.00
#
_symmetry.space_group_name_H-M   'P 1'
#
loop_
_entity.id
_entity.type
_entity.pdbx_description
1 polymer ?
#
loop_
_entity_poly.entity_id
_entity_poly.type
_entity_poly.pdbx_seq_one_letter_code
_entity_poly.pdbx_strand_id
1 'polypeptide(L)'
;MLTVCVIAVAPLAQGLTCGNVVEALLPCETFLKEGGSVPGSCCSGVKSLNSAANTAALRQTVCQCLQEAGKAYEVNPKYAAALPKKCDVTINYPISYSTDCSKVH
;
A
#
# COMPACT_ATOMS: atom_id res chain seq x y z
N MET A 1 9.54 -36.52 -3.37
CA MET A 1 9.37 -35.43 -4.36
C MET A 1 9.07 -34.16 -3.57
N LEU A 2 10.07 -33.30 -3.38
CA LEU A 2 9.84 -31.95 -2.86
C LEU A 2 9.39 -31.10 -4.05
N THR A 3 8.14 -30.68 -4.07
CA THR A 3 7.66 -29.70 -5.05
C THR A 3 8.34 -28.38 -4.77
N VAL A 4 9.38 -28.09 -5.56
CA VAL A 4 9.96 -26.76 -5.67
C VAL A 4 8.88 -25.86 -6.27
N CYS A 5 8.30 -24.98 -5.46
CA CYS A 5 7.53 -23.85 -5.98
C CYS A 5 8.56 -22.84 -6.47
N VAL A 6 9.01 -22.98 -7.73
CA VAL A 6 9.82 -21.95 -8.38
C VAL A 6 8.88 -20.77 -8.64
N ILE A 7 8.80 -19.88 -7.66
CA ILE A 7 8.29 -18.53 -7.91
C ILE A 7 9.31 -17.94 -8.88
N ALA A 8 8.91 -17.76 -10.14
CA ALA A 8 9.71 -17.08 -11.12
C ALA A 8 9.94 -15.64 -10.62
N VAL A 9 11.07 -15.39 -9.98
CA VAL A 9 11.53 -14.04 -9.66
C VAL A 9 12.08 -13.50 -10.98
N ALA A 10 11.23 -12.80 -11.73
CA ALA A 10 11.66 -12.08 -12.92
C ALA A 10 12.77 -11.07 -12.54
N PRO A 11 13.78 -10.87 -13.41
CA PRO A 11 14.91 -10.00 -13.10
C PRO A 11 14.45 -8.54 -13.00
N LEU A 12 15.01 -7.84 -12.01
CA LEU A 12 14.68 -6.48 -11.56
C LEU A 12 14.72 -5.43 -12.68
N ALA A 13 13.57 -4.89 -13.06
CA ALA A 13 13.41 -3.44 -13.02
C ALA A 13 12.93 -3.15 -11.59
N GLN A 14 13.68 -2.39 -10.78
CA GLN A 14 13.46 -2.23 -9.33
C GLN A 14 11.97 -1.99 -8.99
N GLY A 15 11.25 -3.09 -8.72
CA GLY A 15 9.83 -3.08 -8.48
C GLY A 15 9.58 -2.63 -7.06
N LEU A 16 8.47 -1.92 -6.85
CA LEU A 16 8.06 -1.55 -5.52
C LEU A 16 7.89 -2.80 -4.65
N THR A 17 8.53 -2.85 -3.48
CA THR A 17 8.40 -3.97 -2.54
C THR A 17 7.46 -3.63 -1.39
N CYS A 18 6.99 -4.65 -0.66
CA CYS A 18 6.20 -4.41 0.55
C CYS A 18 7.00 -3.68 1.64
N GLY A 19 8.32 -3.89 1.69
CA GLY A 19 9.20 -3.09 2.55
C GLY A 19 9.11 -1.60 2.24
N ASN A 20 9.16 -1.23 0.95
CA ASN A 20 9.02 0.17 0.54
C ASN A 20 7.63 0.75 0.86
N VAL A 21 6.57 -0.05 0.72
CA VAL A 21 5.20 0.36 1.07
C VAL A 21 5.08 0.64 2.57
N VAL A 22 5.59 -0.26 3.41
CA VAL A 22 5.57 -0.09 4.86
C VAL A 22 6.41 1.12 5.27
N GLU A 23 7.62 1.25 4.75
CA GLU A 23 8.52 2.37 5.05
C GLU A 23 7.88 3.73 4.72
N ALA A 24 7.23 3.85 3.56
CA ALA A 24 6.52 5.07 3.18
C ALA A 24 5.32 5.39 4.09
N LEU A 25 4.72 4.38 4.72
CA LEU A 25 3.55 4.54 5.59
C LEU A 25 3.86 4.52 7.09
N LEU A 26 5.10 4.26 7.51
CA LEU A 26 5.51 4.36 8.92
C LEU A 26 5.07 5.68 9.56
N PRO A 27 5.21 6.86 8.92
CA PRO A 27 4.76 8.12 9.52
C PRO A 27 3.23 8.22 9.68
N CYS A 28 2.47 7.31 9.05
CA CYS A 28 1.01 7.27 9.12
C CYS A 28 0.50 6.39 10.27
N GLU A 29 1.37 5.63 10.96
CA GLU A 29 0.98 4.55 11.87
C GLU A 29 -0.06 4.98 12.91
N THR A 30 0.21 6.06 13.67
CA THR A 30 -0.71 6.56 14.69
C THR A 30 -2.08 6.90 14.09
N PHE A 31 -2.10 7.60 12.95
CA PHE A 31 -3.36 7.94 12.29
C PHE A 31 -4.11 6.70 11.80
N LEU A 32 -3.39 5.73 11.23
CA LEU A 32 -3.96 4.49 10.71
C LEU A 32 -4.58 3.62 11.81
N LYS A 33 -4.10 3.72 13.05
CA LYS A 33 -4.63 2.98 14.20
C LYS A 33 -5.71 3.77 14.96
N GLU A 34 -5.41 5.01 15.31
CA GLU A 34 -6.16 5.80 16.30
C GLU A 34 -6.90 6.99 15.69
N GLY A 35 -6.52 7.42 14.49
CA GLY A 35 -7.08 8.58 13.80
C GLY A 35 -6.38 9.89 14.18
N GLY A 36 -7.10 11.00 14.14
CA GLY A 36 -6.55 12.33 14.46
C GLY A 36 -5.90 13.05 13.27
N SER A 37 -4.79 13.73 13.55
CA SER A 37 -4.05 14.54 12.58
C SER A 37 -3.11 13.68 11.74
N VAL A 38 -3.03 13.97 10.44
CA VAL A 38 -2.12 13.27 9.53
C VAL A 38 -0.82 14.09 9.39
N PRO A 39 0.35 13.53 9.71
CA PRO A 39 1.61 14.22 9.50
C PRO A 39 1.87 14.51 8.02
N GLY A 40 2.53 15.63 7.71
CA GLY A 40 2.91 15.96 6.33
C GLY A 40 3.77 14.86 5.67
N SER A 41 4.68 14.26 6.44
CA SER A 41 5.51 13.12 6.00
C SER A 41 4.70 11.89 5.63
N CYS A 42 3.60 11.61 6.35
CA CYS A 42 2.68 10.53 5.98
C CYS A 42 2.06 10.79 4.60
N CYS A 43 1.57 12.01 4.36
CA CYS A 43 1.00 12.35 3.06
C CYS A 43 2.03 12.34 1.92
N SER A 44 3.29 12.72 2.19
CA SER A 44 4.38 12.55 1.23
C SER A 44 4.60 11.08 0.87
N GLY A 45 4.58 10.18 1.86
CA GLY A 45 4.67 8.74 1.63
C GLY A 45 3.53 8.20 0.76
N VAL A 46 2.28 8.57 1.07
CA VAL A 46 1.11 8.18 0.28
C VAL A 46 1.23 8.68 -1.17
N LYS A 47 1.66 9.93 -1.39
CA LYS A 47 1.87 10.51 -2.72
C LYS A 47 2.97 9.80 -3.50
N SER A 48 4.06 9.44 -2.84
CA SER A 48 5.17 8.69 -3.44
C SER A 48 4.72 7.31 -3.88
N LEU A 49 3.97 6.58 -3.04
CA LEU A 49 3.42 5.27 -3.40
C LEU A 49 2.45 5.37 -4.58
N ASN A 50 1.56 6.37 -4.59
CA ASN A 50 0.64 6.59 -5.69
C ASN A 50 1.38 6.89 -7.02
N SER A 51 2.45 7.70 -6.96
CA SER A 51 3.27 8.01 -8.14
C SER A 51 4.06 6.80 -8.65
N ALA A 52 4.54 5.95 -7.73
CA ALA A 52 5.26 4.73 -8.07
C ALA A 52 4.34 3.62 -8.61
N ALA A 53 3.07 3.61 -8.23
CA ALA A 53 2.05 2.68 -8.71
C ALA A 53 1.53 3.01 -10.12
N ASN A 54 2.44 3.29 -11.06
CA ASN A 54 2.12 3.80 -12.39
C ASN A 54 1.64 2.72 -13.38
N THR A 55 1.90 1.44 -13.12
CA THR A 55 1.42 0.30 -13.92
C THR A 55 0.44 -0.56 -13.14
N ALA A 56 -0.42 -1.31 -13.83
CA ALA A 56 -1.35 -2.27 -13.22
C ALA A 56 -0.62 -3.23 -12.27
N ALA A 57 0.51 -3.79 -12.71
CA ALA A 57 1.31 -4.71 -11.90
C ALA A 57 1.80 -4.06 -10.59
N LEU A 58 2.34 -2.84 -10.65
CA LEU A 58 2.79 -2.12 -9.45
C LEU A 58 1.61 -1.73 -8.54
N ARG A 59 0.45 -1.38 -9.11
CA ARG A 59 -0.77 -1.13 -8.32
C ARG A 59 -1.23 -2.38 -7.58
N GLN A 60 -1.17 -3.54 -8.23
CA GLN A 60 -1.49 -4.84 -7.61
C GLN A 60 -0.51 -5.16 -6.49
N THR A 61 0.79 -4.98 -6.71
CA THR A 61 1.82 -5.17 -5.67
C THR A 61 1.59 -4.26 -4.47
N VAL A 62 1.38 -2.95 -4.68
CA VAL A 62 1.04 -2.00 -3.60
C VAL A 62 -0.18 -2.49 -2.83
N CYS A 63 -1.25 -2.85 -3.53
CA CYS A 63 -2.49 -3.30 -2.90
C CYS A 63 -2.25 -4.53 -2.01
N GLN A 64 -1.54 -5.54 -2.51
CA GLN A 64 -1.24 -6.76 -1.75
C GLN A 64 -0.41 -6.44 -0.51
N CYS A 65 0.64 -5.62 -0.65
CA CYS A 65 1.47 -5.19 0.47
C CYS A 65 0.68 -4.41 1.52
N LEU A 66 -0.24 -3.54 1.09
CA LEU A 66 -1.13 -2.82 1.99
C LEU A 66 -2.01 -3.80 2.76
N GLN A 67 -2.65 -4.78 2.10
CA GLN A 67 -3.47 -5.78 2.78
C GLN A 67 -2.70 -6.55 3.86
N GLU A 68 -1.46 -6.98 3.57
CA GLU A 68 -0.60 -7.67 4.53
C GLU A 68 -0.22 -6.76 5.70
N ALA A 69 0.23 -5.54 5.41
CA ALA A 69 0.57 -4.56 6.44
C ALA A 69 -0.64 -4.20 7.31
N GLY A 70 -1.82 -4.03 6.72
CA GLY A 70 -3.03 -3.70 7.47
C GLY A 70 -3.38 -4.76 8.51
N LYS A 71 -3.19 -6.04 8.17
CA LYS A 71 -3.37 -7.16 9.10
C LYS A 71 -2.27 -7.20 10.17
N ALA A 72 -1.01 -7.03 9.76
CA ALA A 72 0.14 -7.13 10.66
C ALA A 72 0.21 -5.99 11.69
N TYR A 73 -0.20 -4.78 11.30
CA TYR A 73 -0.14 -3.57 12.13
C TYR A 73 -1.49 -3.19 12.71
N GLU A 74 -2.51 -4.06 12.65
CA GLU A 74 -3.85 -3.83 13.21
C GLU A 74 -4.46 -2.48 12.79
N VAL A 75 -4.29 -2.13 11.51
CA VAL A 75 -4.78 -0.87 10.95
C VAL A 75 -6.29 -0.80 11.02
N ASN A 76 -6.83 0.35 11.41
CA ASN A 76 -8.26 0.60 11.40
C ASN A 76 -8.74 0.88 9.97
N PRO A 77 -9.63 0.04 9.39
CA PRO A 77 -10.09 0.20 8.00
C PRO A 77 -10.76 1.55 7.72
N LYS A 78 -11.38 2.16 8.75
CA LYS A 78 -12.03 3.48 8.63
C LYS A 78 -11.00 4.58 8.38
N TYR A 79 -9.89 4.59 9.11
CA TYR A 79 -8.87 5.63 8.98
C TYR A 79 -8.04 5.43 7.73
N ALA A 80 -7.69 4.18 7.44
CA ALA A 80 -7.16 3.76 6.15
C ALA A 80 -7.93 4.33 4.94
N ALA A 81 -9.26 4.14 4.90
CA ALA A 81 -10.09 4.63 3.81
C ALA A 81 -10.16 6.17 3.74
N ALA A 82 -9.96 6.86 4.88
CA ALA A 82 -9.96 8.32 4.94
C ALA A 82 -8.61 8.95 4.56
N LEU A 83 -7.52 8.19 4.62
CA LEU A 83 -6.15 8.71 4.46
C LEU A 83 -5.91 9.35 3.08
N PRO A 84 -6.26 8.74 1.94
CA PRO A 84 -5.98 9.33 0.63
C PRO A 84 -6.64 10.71 0.47
N LYS A 85 -7.91 10.84 0.88
CA LYS A 85 -8.65 12.10 0.84
C LYS A 85 -8.03 13.16 1.75
N LYS A 86 -7.56 12.78 2.94
CA LYS A 86 -6.88 13.70 3.87
C LYS A 86 -5.52 14.19 3.36
N CYS A 87 -4.91 13.45 2.45
CA CYS A 87 -3.63 13.79 1.84
C CYS A 87 -3.78 14.43 0.44
N ASP A 88 -5.01 14.75 0.03
CA ASP A 88 -5.35 15.27 -1.30
C ASP A 88 -4.82 14.36 -2.43
N VAL A 89 -4.84 13.05 -2.20
CA VAL A 89 -4.46 12.04 -3.18
C VAL A 89 -5.72 11.46 -3.79
N THR A 90 -5.88 11.67 -5.09
CA THR A 90 -6.96 11.05 -5.86
C THR A 90 -6.47 9.72 -6.38
N ILE A 91 -7.04 8.63 -5.87
CA ILE A 91 -6.77 7.29 -6.34
C ILE A 91 -7.96 6.87 -7.22
N ASN A 92 -7.72 6.74 -8.52
CA ASN A 92 -8.76 6.40 -9.52
C ASN A 92 -9.09 4.89 -9.55
N TYR A 93 -8.57 4.13 -8.62
CA TYR A 93 -8.82 2.72 -8.43
C TYR A 93 -9.02 2.46 -6.93
N PRO A 94 -9.86 1.50 -6.52
CA PRO A 94 -10.03 1.21 -5.11
C PRO A 94 -8.70 0.71 -4.53
N ILE A 95 -8.02 1.52 -3.73
CA ILE A 95 -6.97 1.05 -2.82
C ILE A 95 -7.56 1.12 -1.44
N SER A 96 -7.99 -0.03 -0.96
CA SER A 96 -8.33 -0.24 0.43
C SER A 96 -7.73 -1.58 0.86
N TYR A 97 -7.39 -1.67 2.15
CA TYR A 97 -6.96 -2.91 2.81
C TYR A 97 -7.97 -4.06 2.70
N SER A 98 -9.21 -3.79 2.24
CA SER A 98 -10.24 -4.78 1.96
C SER A 98 -10.57 -4.92 0.47
N THR A 99 -9.85 -4.25 -0.42
CA THR A 99 -10.08 -4.34 -1.87
C THR A 99 -9.53 -5.64 -2.41
N ASP A 100 -10.26 -6.30 -3.31
CA ASP A 100 -9.73 -7.38 -4.13
C ASP A 100 -8.66 -6.83 -5.08
N CYS A 101 -7.39 -7.00 -4.71
CA CYS A 101 -6.24 -6.49 -5.44
C CYS A 101 -6.14 -7.03 -6.88
N SER A 102 -6.77 -8.15 -7.19
CA SER A 102 -6.77 -8.75 -8.53
C SER A 102 -7.55 -7.91 -9.57
N LYS A 103 -8.45 -7.04 -9.09
CA LYS A 103 -9.29 -6.15 -9.92
C LYS A 103 -8.70 -4.75 -10.10
N VAL A 104 -7.48 -4.54 -9.59
CA VAL A 104 -6.76 -3.28 -9.73
C VAL A 104 -6.01 -3.29 -11.06
N HIS A 105 -6.29 -2.31 -11.92
CA HIS A 105 -5.77 -2.19 -13.28
C HIS A 105 -5.18 -0.81 -13.55
#